data_AF-T0YK75-F1
#
_entry.id   AF-T0YK75-F1
#
_cell.length_a   1.000
_cell.length_b   1.000
_cell.length_c   1.000
_cell.angle_alpha   90.00
_cell.angle_beta   90.00
_cell.angle_gamma   90.00
#
_symmetry.space_group_name_H-M   'P 1'
#
loop_
_entity.id
_entity.type
_entity.pdbx_description
1 polymer ?
#
loop_
_entity_poly.entity_id
_entity_poly.type
_entity_poly.pdbx_seq_one_letter_code
_entity_poly.pdbx_strand_id
1 'polypeptide(L)'
;MISSDNANKAVERLVDLGICTVEAINNAKTEAEKLMTPAYEARLRHLEKYLGAIAGSTRLRIIYLLSIREMCVCELESALKLSQSTTSHHLSVLEQTGILQRKRRSRRVFY
;
A
#
# COMPACT_ATOMS: atom_id res chain seq x y z
N MET A 1 -16.13 -9.70 -0.79
CA MET A 1 -17.35 -9.59 -1.61
C MET A 1 -18.37 -8.76 -0.85
N ILE A 2 -18.43 -7.45 -1.12
CA ILE A 2 -19.56 -6.61 -0.70
C ILE A 2 -20.62 -6.87 -1.77
N SER A 3 -21.77 -7.43 -1.39
CA SER A 3 -22.87 -7.74 -2.31
C SER A 3 -23.21 -6.55 -3.19
N SER A 4 -23.26 -6.78 -4.51
CA SER A 4 -23.71 -5.82 -5.53
C SER A 4 -25.05 -5.17 -5.21
N ASP A 5 -25.91 -5.85 -4.44
CA ASP A 5 -27.21 -5.35 -3.97
C ASP A 5 -27.12 -4.13 -3.03
N ASN A 6 -26.07 -4.00 -2.23
CA ASN A 6 -26.01 -2.92 -1.23
C ASN A 6 -25.56 -1.58 -1.87
N ALA A 7 -24.75 -1.65 -2.92
CA ALA A 7 -24.34 -0.49 -3.71
C ALA A 7 -25.52 0.07 -4.52
N ASN A 8 -26.35 -0.80 -5.12
CA ASN A 8 -27.52 -0.37 -5.89
C ASN A 8 -28.57 0.35 -5.02
N LYS A 9 -28.85 -0.15 -3.82
CA LYS A 9 -29.77 0.52 -2.87
C LYS A 9 -29.28 1.91 -2.43
N ALA A 10 -27.97 2.08 -2.26
CA ALA A 10 -27.39 3.38 -1.90
C ALA A 10 -27.57 4.39 -3.04
N VAL A 11 -27.39 3.94 -4.28
CA VAL A 11 -27.54 4.75 -5.49
C VAL A 11 -28.99 5.16 -5.72
N GLU A 12 -29.94 4.23 -5.60
CA GLU A 12 -31.39 4.51 -5.70
C GLU A 12 -31.82 5.60 -4.71
N ARG A 13 -31.38 5.48 -3.45
CA ARG A 13 -31.68 6.49 -2.41
C ARG A 13 -31.15 7.88 -2.75
N LEU A 14 -29.97 7.98 -3.37
CA LEU A 14 -29.39 9.28 -3.75
C LEU A 14 -30.18 9.94 -4.89
N VAL A 15 -30.73 9.14 -5.80
CA VAL A 15 -31.61 9.62 -6.87
C VAL A 15 -32.95 10.08 -6.31
N ASP A 16 -33.56 9.30 -5.41
CA ASP A 16 -34.83 9.65 -4.77
C ASP A 16 -34.75 10.95 -3.95
N LEU A 17 -33.59 11.21 -3.33
CA LEU A 17 -33.32 12.45 -2.59
C LEU A 17 -32.96 13.63 -3.50
N GLY A 18 -32.88 13.45 -4.82
CA GLY A 18 -32.47 14.48 -5.77
C GLY A 18 -31.00 14.92 -5.65
N ILE A 19 -30.16 14.15 -4.97
CA ILE A 19 -28.73 14.43 -4.78
C ILE A 19 -27.93 14.08 -6.05
N CYS A 20 -28.40 13.08 -6.81
CA CYS A 20 -27.77 12.63 -8.05
C CYS A 20 -28.83 12.23 -9.09
N THR A 21 -28.42 12.06 -10.34
CA THR A 21 -29.31 11.58 -11.42
C THR A 21 -28.83 10.25 -11.96
N VAL A 22 -29.78 9.44 -12.42
CA VAL A 22 -29.49 8.15 -13.09
C VAL A 22 -28.54 8.35 -14.27
N GLU A 23 -28.71 9.44 -15.02
CA GLU A 23 -27.83 9.80 -16.14
C GLU A 23 -26.40 10.08 -15.68
N ALA A 24 -26.21 10.87 -14.61
CA ALA A 24 -24.88 11.15 -14.06
C ALA A 24 -24.18 9.88 -13.58
N ILE A 25 -24.92 8.97 -12.94
CA ILE A 25 -24.40 7.67 -12.46
C ILE A 25 -23.97 6.79 -13.65
N ASN A 26 -24.81 6.68 -14.67
CA ASN A 26 -24.51 5.87 -15.85
C ASN A 26 -23.31 6.42 -16.61
N ASN A 27 -23.23 7.75 -16.78
CA ASN A 27 -22.09 8.40 -17.42
C ASN A 27 -20.80 8.13 -16.64
N ALA A 28 -20.79 8.31 -15.32
CA ALA A 28 -19.63 8.03 -14.48
C ALA A 28 -19.21 6.56 -14.55
N LYS A 29 -20.17 5.62 -14.58
CA LYS A 29 -19.89 4.19 -14.74
C LYS A 29 -19.22 3.90 -16.10
N THR A 30 -19.78 4.40 -17.19
CA THR A 30 -19.23 4.20 -18.54
C THR A 30 -17.85 4.84 -18.68
N GLU A 31 -17.62 6.01 -18.09
CA GLU A 31 -16.29 6.63 -18.05
C GLU A 31 -15.28 5.79 -17.27
N ALA A 32 -15.67 5.28 -16.09
CA ALA A 32 -14.81 4.41 -15.29
C ALA A 32 -14.46 3.10 -16.02
N GLU A 33 -15.42 2.47 -16.68
CA GLU A 33 -15.20 1.24 -17.47
C GLU A 33 -14.18 1.44 -18.59
N LYS A 34 -14.16 2.62 -19.24
CA LYS A 34 -13.15 2.96 -20.24
C LYS A 34 -11.73 3.06 -19.65
N LEU A 35 -11.61 3.38 -18.37
CA LEU A 35 -10.31 3.47 -17.68
C LEU A 35 -9.81 2.09 -17.20
N MET A 36 -10.73 1.18 -16.86
CA MET A 36 -10.46 -0.18 -16.34
C MET A 36 -10.02 -1.17 -17.43
N THR A 37 -9.00 -0.78 -18.19
CA THR A 37 -8.40 -1.58 -19.26
C THR A 37 -7.50 -2.71 -18.71
N PRO A 38 -7.11 -3.72 -19.53
CA PRO A 38 -6.13 -4.72 -19.11
C PRO A 38 -4.79 -4.11 -18.63
N ALA A 39 -4.38 -2.98 -19.20
CA ALA A 39 -3.20 -2.23 -18.76
C ALA A 39 -3.38 -1.60 -17.37
N TYR A 40 -4.58 -1.09 -17.08
CA TYR A 40 -4.95 -0.62 -15.74
C TYR A 40 -4.85 -1.75 -14.72
N GLU A 41 -5.43 -2.92 -15.01
CA GLU A 41 -5.40 -4.08 -14.11
C GLU A 41 -3.97 -4.56 -13.83
N ALA A 42 -3.11 -4.58 -14.85
CA ALA A 42 -1.70 -4.92 -14.68
C ALA A 42 -0.96 -3.93 -13.75
N ARG A 43 -1.24 -2.63 -13.91
CA ARG A 43 -0.67 -1.58 -13.05
C ARG A 43 -1.22 -1.66 -11.63
N LEU A 44 -2.50 -1.93 -11.47
CA LEU A 44 -3.14 -2.06 -10.16
C LEU A 44 -2.52 -3.21 -9.36
N ARG A 45 -2.34 -4.39 -9.97
CA ARG A 45 -1.64 -5.53 -9.32
C ARG A 45 -0.21 -5.17 -8.88
N HIS A 46 0.50 -4.38 -9.69
CA HIS A 46 1.83 -3.91 -9.32
C HIS A 46 1.79 -2.96 -8.11
N LEU A 47 0.84 -2.01 -8.10
CA LEU A 47 0.63 -1.09 -6.98
C LEU A 47 0.20 -1.82 -5.71
N GLU A 48 -0.71 -2.79 -5.80
CA GLU A 48 -1.14 -3.61 -4.67
C GLU A 48 0.03 -4.36 -4.04
N LYS A 49 0.90 -4.96 -4.87
CA LYS A 49 2.11 -5.63 -4.37
C LYS A 49 3.07 -4.64 -3.71
N TYR A 50 3.31 -3.49 -4.33
CA TYR A 50 4.20 -2.46 -3.81
C TYR A 50 3.69 -1.87 -2.49
N LEU A 51 2.46 -1.38 -2.47
CA LEU A 51 1.82 -0.81 -1.29
C LEU A 51 1.61 -1.87 -0.21
N GLY A 52 1.23 -3.09 -0.56
CA GLY A 52 1.10 -4.21 0.38
C GLY A 52 2.43 -4.61 1.04
N ALA A 53 3.55 -4.45 0.34
CA ALA A 53 4.88 -4.62 0.90
C ALA A 53 5.25 -3.49 1.89
N ILE A 54 4.66 -2.30 1.76
CA ILE A 54 4.93 -1.13 2.62
C ILE A 54 3.99 -1.09 3.83
N ALA A 55 2.70 -1.35 3.62
CA ALA A 55 1.60 -1.08 4.56
C ALA A 55 1.58 -1.95 5.85
N GLY A 56 2.63 -2.73 6.12
CA GLY A 56 2.72 -3.47 7.38
C GLY A 56 3.14 -2.54 8.53
N SER A 57 2.45 -2.60 9.67
CA SER A 57 2.72 -1.72 10.83
C SER A 57 4.19 -1.68 11.25
N THR A 58 4.85 -2.83 11.34
CA THR A 58 6.28 -2.91 11.67
C THR A 58 7.16 -2.28 10.60
N ARG A 59 6.83 -2.47 9.32
CA ARG A 59 7.57 -1.90 8.19
C ARG A 59 7.42 -0.38 8.12
N LEU A 60 6.22 0.14 8.39
CA LEU A 60 5.98 1.57 8.52
C LEU A 60 6.80 2.18 9.67
N ARG A 61 6.94 1.48 10.81
CA ARG A 61 7.81 1.91 11.91
C ARG A 61 9.28 1.94 11.49
N ILE A 62 9.77 0.91 10.77
CA ILE A 62 11.14 0.87 10.24
C ILE A 62 11.35 2.06 9.29
N ILE A 63 10.46 2.27 8.32
CA ILE A 63 10.55 3.39 7.36
C ILE A 63 10.59 4.73 8.10
N TYR A 64 9.73 4.92 9.10
CA TYR A 64 9.71 6.15 9.89
C TYR A 64 11.05 6.38 10.61
N LEU A 65 11.59 5.36 11.29
CA LEU A 65 12.88 5.46 11.98
C LEU A 65 14.03 5.76 11.01
N LEU A 66 14.07 5.08 9.85
CA LEU A 66 15.10 5.27 8.83
C LEU A 66 14.99 6.62 8.11
N SER A 67 13.79 7.20 8.03
CA SER A 67 13.61 8.56 7.50
C SER A 67 14.24 9.65 8.39
N ILE A 68 14.46 9.34 9.67
CA ILE A 68 15.08 10.26 10.64
C ILE A 68 16.60 10.09 10.66
N ARG A 69 17.08 8.83 10.67
CA ARG A 69 18.52 8.53 10.61
C ARG A 69 18.77 7.13 10.07
N GLU A 70 19.93 6.96 9.44
CA GLU A 70 20.42 5.62 9.09
C GLU A 70 20.60 4.76 10.35
N MET A 71 20.22 3.47 10.25
CA MET A 71 20.35 2.50 11.34
C MET A 71 20.85 1.15 10.82
N CYS A 72 21.65 0.44 11.61
CA CYS A 72 21.96 -0.96 11.34
C CYS A 72 20.90 -1.89 11.92
N VAL A 73 20.90 -3.17 11.50
CA VAL A 73 19.89 -4.16 11.91
C VAL A 73 19.78 -4.28 13.43
N CYS A 74 20.91 -4.30 14.15
CA CYS A 74 20.93 -4.42 15.61
C CYS A 74 20.28 -3.22 16.32
N GLU A 75 20.38 -2.02 15.74
CA GLU A 75 19.73 -0.82 16.29
C GLU A 75 18.22 -0.89 16.09
N LEU A 76 17.76 -1.35 14.92
CA LEU A 76 16.33 -1.55 14.63
C LEU A 76 15.72 -2.66 15.50
N GLU A 77 16.43 -3.78 15.69
CA GLU A 77 16.04 -4.86 16.60
C GLU A 77 15.81 -4.33 18.02
N SER A 78 16.78 -3.55 18.53
CA SER A 78 16.71 -2.96 19.87
C SER A 78 15.57 -1.94 19.98
N ALA A 79 15.43 -1.04 19.00
CA ALA A 79 14.40 0.00 19.01
C ALA A 79 12.98 -0.56 18.91
N LEU A 80 12.78 -1.61 18.12
CA LEU A 80 11.46 -2.19 17.83
C LEU A 80 11.14 -3.42 18.67
N LYS A 81 12.08 -3.91 19.48
CA LYS A 81 11.98 -5.14 20.28
C LYS A 81 11.62 -6.36 19.43
N LEU A 82 12.32 -6.51 18.31
CA LEU A 82 12.14 -7.60 17.34
C LEU A 82 13.35 -8.52 17.35
N SER A 83 13.14 -9.78 16.96
CA SER A 83 14.27 -10.67 16.68
C SER A 83 15.04 -10.20 15.45
N GLN A 84 16.31 -10.59 15.35
CA GLN A 84 17.13 -10.35 14.17
C GLN A 84 16.54 -10.94 12.89
N SER A 85 16.02 -12.17 12.96
CA SER A 85 15.38 -12.84 11.82
C SER A 85 14.17 -12.04 11.33
N THR A 86 13.32 -11.60 12.24
CA THR A 86 12.12 -10.80 11.92
C THR A 86 12.50 -9.44 11.31
N THR A 87 13.48 -8.75 11.91
CA THR A 87 13.95 -7.45 11.41
C THR A 87 14.55 -7.56 10.02
N SER A 88 15.42 -8.57 9.81
CA SER A 88 16.04 -8.84 8.50
C SER A 88 15.00 -9.19 7.44
N HIS A 89 13.97 -9.96 7.80
CA HIS A 89 12.86 -10.27 6.89
C HIS A 89 12.11 -9.00 6.45
N HIS A 90 11.76 -8.11 7.39
CA HIS A 90 11.10 -6.85 7.05
C HIS A 90 11.97 -5.94 6.17
N LEU A 91 13.26 -5.82 6.49
CA LEU A 91 14.21 -5.05 5.68
C LEU A 91 14.31 -5.61 4.26
N SER A 92 14.39 -6.94 4.09
CA SER A 92 14.45 -7.55 2.76
C SER A 92 13.18 -7.29 1.94
N VAL A 93 12.00 -7.39 2.56
CA VAL A 93 10.74 -7.07 1.89
C VAL A 93 10.71 -5.62 1.44
N LEU A 94 11.20 -4.69 2.26
CA LEU A 94 11.28 -3.27 1.91
C LEU A 94 12.36 -3.00 0.84
N GLU A 95 13.52 -3.63 0.90
CA GLU A 95 14.55 -3.54 -0.15
C GLU A 95 14.02 -4.00 -1.51
N GLN A 96 13.23 -5.07 -1.55
CA GLN A 96 12.61 -5.58 -2.78
C GLN A 96 11.65 -4.59 -3.44
N THR A 97 11.12 -3.61 -2.68
CA THR A 97 10.30 -2.52 -3.24
C THR A 97 11.15 -1.40 -3.85
N GLY A 98 12.44 -1.34 -3.55
CA GLY A 98 13.34 -0.26 -3.97
C GLY A 98 13.29 1.01 -3.12
N ILE A 99 12.49 1.06 -2.06
CA ILE A 99 12.43 2.26 -1.19
C ILE A 99 13.59 2.37 -0.20
N LEU A 100 14.26 1.26 0.09
CA LEU A 100 15.41 1.23 0.98
C LEU A 100 16.69 1.00 0.19
N GLN A 101 17.75 1.71 0.58
CA GLN A 101 19.10 1.49 0.10
C GLN A 101 19.95 0.97 1.24
N ARG A 102 20.84 0.03 0.95
CA ARG A 102 21.78 -0.50 1.94
C ARG A 102 23.17 0.07 1.71
N LYS A 103 23.86 0.43 2.79
CA LYS A 103 25.25 0.90 2.78
C LYS A 103 26.10 0.10 3.74
N ARG A 104 27.10 -0.61 3.20
CA ARG A 104 28.05 -1.38 4.01
C ARG A 104 29.14 -0.45 4.57
N ARG A 105 29.31 -0.45 5.89
CA ARG A 105 30.36 0.27 6.63
C ARG A 105 31.14 -0.76 7.45
N SER A 106 32.28 -1.19 6.92
CA SER A 106 33.13 -2.25 7.50
C SER A 106 32.35 -3.56 7.73
N ARG A 107 32.11 -3.94 8.99
CA ARG A 107 31.37 -5.16 9.36
C ARG A 107 29.85 -4.95 9.48
N ARG A 108 29.35 -3.71 9.42
CA ARG A 108 27.93 -3.37 9.60
C ARG A 108 27.30 -2.95 8.28
N VAL A 109 26.00 -3.24 8.14
CA VAL A 109 25.16 -2.74 7.05
C VAL A 109 24.15 -1.78 7.66
N PHE A 110 24.09 -0.59 7.10
CA PHE A 110 23.13 0.45 7.45
C PHE A 110 22.10 0.59 6.34
N TYR A 111 20.90 0.98 6.74
CA TYR A 111 19.75 1.27 5.90
C TYR A 111 19.34 2.72 6.11
#